data_AF-M7C3X5-F1
#
_entry.id   AF-M7C3X5-F1
#
_cell.length_a   1.000
_cell.length_b   1.000
_cell.length_c   1.000
_cell.angle_alpha   90.00
_cell.angle_beta   90.00
_cell.angle_gamma   90.00
#
_symmetry.space_group_name_H-M   'P 1'
#
loop_
_entity.id
_entity.type
_entity.pdbx_description
1 polymer ?
#
loop_
_entity_poly.entity_id
_entity_poly.type
_entity_poly.pdbx_seq_one_letter_code
_entity_poly.pdbx_strand_id
1 'polypeptide(L)' 'VSTEEGMSLAREYSCSFFETSAALRFYIDDVFHGLVREIRRKESSLPLTEKKMKRKDSLWQMLKGSLKKKRESTT' A
#
# COMPACT_ATOMS: atom_id res chain seq x y z
N VAL A 1 -9.08 6.73 25.03
CA VAL A 1 -9.63 6.96 23.67
C VAL A 1 -10.99 6.31 23.59
N SER A 2 -12.01 7.08 23.23
CA SER A 2 -13.35 6.56 22.96
C SER A 2 -13.53 6.26 21.47
N THR A 3 -14.51 5.43 21.13
CA THR A 3 -14.90 5.17 19.74
C THR A 3 -15.29 6.46 19.01
N GLU A 4 -16.01 7.36 19.69
CA GLU A 4 -16.47 8.63 19.13
C GLU A 4 -15.31 9.57 18.75
N GLU A 5 -14.27 9.62 19.60
CA GLU A 5 -13.06 10.41 19.36
C GLU A 5 -12.31 9.89 18.13
N GLY A 6 -12.11 8.56 18.04
CA GLY A 6 -11.45 7.93 16.89
C GLY A 6 -12.24 8.10 15.59
N MET A 7 -13.57 7.96 15.64
CA MET A 7 -14.43 8.16 14.48
C MET A 7 -14.45 9.62 14.02
N SER A 8 -14.46 10.57 14.96
CA SER A 8 -14.42 12.01 14.66
C SER A 8 -13.11 12.39 13.97
N LEU A 9 -11.97 11.90 14.47
CA LEU A 9 -10.67 12.16 13.87
C LEU A 9 -10.55 11.56 12.46
N ALA A 10 -11.07 10.35 12.24
CA ALA A 10 -11.04 9.73 10.92
C ALA A 10 -11.86 10.53 9.88
N ARG A 11 -12.99 11.12 10.29
CA ARG A 11 -13.78 12.03 9.44
C ARG A 11 -12.97 13.27 9.06
N GLU A 12 -12.24 13.87 10.00
CA GLU A 12 -11.38 15.02 9.75
C GLU A 12 -10.28 14.68 8.71
N TYR A 13 -9.68 13.50 8.82
CA TYR A 13 -8.64 13.03 7.88
C TYR A 13 -9.20 12.42 6.59
N SER A 14 -10.52 12.37 6.43
CA SER A 14 -11.17 11.71 5.29
C SER A 14 -10.69 10.27 5.08
N CYS A 15 -10.50 9.52 6.17
CA CYS A 15 -10.05 8.14 6.15
C CYS A 15 -11.03 7.22 6.88
N SER A 16 -10.91 5.91 6.64
CA SER A 16 -11.74 4.91 7.31
C SER A 16 -11.27 4.67 8.74
N PHE A 17 -12.22 4.46 9.65
CA PHE A 17 -11.99 4.09 11.05
C PHE A 17 -12.34 2.62 11.28
N PHE A 18 -11.51 1.91 12.05
CA PHE A 18 -11.77 0.53 12.45
C PHE A 18 -11.35 0.33 13.91
N GLU A 19 -12.23 -0.24 14.72
CA GLU A 19 -11.91 -0.65 16.09
C GLU A 19 -11.62 -2.16 16.10
N THR A 20 -10.48 -2.57 16.67
CA THR A 20 -10.02 -3.96 16.62
C THR A 20 -9.44 -4.40 17.96
N SER A 21 -9.40 -5.71 18.19
CA SER A 21 -8.61 -6.28 19.29
C SER A 21 -7.70 -7.37 18.73
N ALA A 22 -6.39 -7.10 18.71
CA ALA A 22 -5.39 -8.05 18.25
C ALA A 22 -5.35 -9.31 19.12
N ALA A 23 -5.47 -9.15 20.44
CA ALA A 23 -5.46 -10.27 21.39
C ALA A 23 -6.67 -11.20 21.22
N LEU A 24 -7.84 -10.63 20.91
CA LEU A 24 -9.07 -11.41 20.68
C LEU A 24 -9.27 -11.80 19.21
N ARG A 25 -8.33 -11.41 18.34
CA ARG A 25 -8.47 -11.51 16.87
C ARG A 25 -9.78 -10.89 16.35
N PHE A 26 -10.28 -9.86 17.03
CA PHE A 26 -11.51 -9.18 16.68
C PHE A 26 -11.28 -8.20 15.53
N TYR A 27 -12.01 -8.40 14.44
CA TYR A 27 -12.08 -7.51 13.27
C TYR A 27 -10.75 -7.32 12.51
N ILE A 28 -9.77 -8.19 12.76
CA ILE A 28 -8.44 -8.11 12.16
C ILE A 28 -8.50 -8.33 10.65
N ASP A 29 -9.15 -9.42 10.21
CA ASP A 29 -9.19 -9.79 8.79
C ASP A 29 -9.94 -8.73 7.96
N ASP A 30 -11.00 -8.14 8.49
CA ASP A 30 -11.76 -7.07 7.83
C ASP A 30 -10.94 -5.79 7.63
N VAL A 31 -10.13 -5.40 8.63
CA VAL A 31 -9.23 -4.24 8.51
C VAL A 31 -8.20 -4.45 7.41
N PHE A 32 -7.55 -5.61 7.38
CA PHE A 32 -6.56 -5.92 6.35
C PHE A 32 -7.20 -6.00 4.96
N HIS A 33 -8.36 -6.65 4.83
CA HIS A 33 -9.09 -6.68 3.58
C HIS A 33 -9.54 -5.29 3.12
N GLY A 34 -10.03 -4.45 4.04
CA GLY A 34 -10.40 -3.07 3.77
C GLY A 34 -9.22 -2.25 3.22
N LEU A 35 -8.08 -2.32 3.90
CA LEU A 35 -6.86 -1.62 3.48
C LEU A 35 -6.37 -2.06 2.09
N VAL A 36 -6.33 -3.36 1.82
CA VAL A 36 -5.90 -3.89 0.52
C VAL A 36 -6.85 -3.44 -0.60
N ARG A 37 -8.16 -3.44 -0.35
CA ARG A 37 -9.16 -2.94 -1.32
C ARG A 37 -8.96 -1.45 -1.61
N GLU A 38 -8.67 -0.65 -0.59
CA GLU A 38 -8.40 0.79 -0.74
C GLU A 38 -7.18 1.05 -1.61
N ILE A 39 -6.08 0.35 -1.33
CA ILE A 39 -4.85 0.43 -2.11
C ILE A 39 -5.13 0.08 -3.58
N ARG A 40 -5.82 -1.04 -3.83
CA ARG A 40 -6.17 -1.47 -5.19
C ARG A 40 -7.08 -0.48 -5.90
N ARG A 41 -8.07 0.11 -5.21
CA ARG A 41 -8.91 1.17 -5.81
C ARG A 41 -8.05 2.37 -6.21
N LYS A 42 -7.22 2.88 -5.29
CA LYS A 42 -6.33 4.02 -5.54
C LYS A 42 -5.39 3.76 -6.71
N GLU A 43 -4.79 2.59 -6.77
CA GLU A 43 -3.93 2.19 -7.89
C GLU A 43 -4.72 2.08 -9.19
N SER A 44 -5.94 1.55 -9.16
CA SER A 44 -6.81 1.44 -10.34
C SER A 44 -7.27 2.79 -10.88
N SER A 45 -7.44 3.81 -10.03
CA SER A 45 -7.83 5.16 -10.42
C SER A 45 -6.66 6.03 -10.91
N LEU A 46 -5.40 5.60 -10.72
CA LEU A 46 -4.25 6.36 -11.25
C LEU A 46 -4.32 6.46 -12.78
N PRO A 47 -4.03 7.64 -13.36
CA PRO A 47 -3.95 7.83 -14.79
C PRO A 47 -3.04 6.78 -15.45
N LEU A 48 -3.42 6.33 -16.65
CA LEU A 48 -2.63 5.35 -17.42
C LEU A 48 -1.18 5.81 -17.65
N THR A 49 -0.94 7.12 -17.67
CA THR A 49 0.37 7.75 -17.81
C THR A 49 1.26 7.48 -16.58
N GLU A 50 0.73 7.66 -15.37
CA GLU A 50 1.45 7.37 -14.12
C GLU A 50 1.68 5.87 -13.92
N LYS A 51 0.70 5.03 -14.30
CA LYS A 51 0.86 3.57 -14.30
C LYS A 51 1.97 3.11 -15.23
N LYS A 52 2.05 3.67 -16.44
CA LYS A 52 3.13 3.37 -17.41
C LYS A 52 4.49 3.83 -16.89
N MET A 53 4.56 4.97 -16.21
CA MET A 53 5.80 5.52 -15.65
C MET A 53 6.35 4.61 -14.54
N LYS A 54 5.52 4.22 -13.56
CA LYS A 54 5.93 3.29 -12.50
C LYS A 54 6.37 1.91 -13.03
N ARG A 55 5.68 1.39 -14.06
CA ARG A 55 6.08 0.13 -14.72
C ARG A 55 7.45 0.25 -15.38
N LYS A 56 7.71 1.36 -16.09
CA LYS A 56 9.02 1.61 -16.70
C LYS A 56 10.11 1.71 -15.64
N ASP A 57 9.89 2.44 -14.56
CA ASP A 57 10.88 2.57 -13.47
C ASP A 57 11.20 1.21 -12.84
N SER A 58 10.19 0.39 -12.56
CA SER A 58 10.40 -0.97 -12.05
C SER A 58 11.25 -1.84 -12.99
N LEU A 59 10.96 -1.81 -14.29
CA LEU A 59 11.74 -2.53 -15.31
C LEU A 59 13.18 -2.02 -15.42
N TRP A 60 13.39 -0.70 -15.36
CA TRP A 60 14.71 -0.10 -15.38
C TRP A 60 15.53 -0.46 -14.14
N GLN A 61 14.91 -0.55 -12.96
CA GLN A 61 15.61 -1.00 -11.75
C GLN A 61 16.01 -2.47 -11.82
N MET A 62 15.17 -3.34 -12.39
CA MET A 62 15.54 -4.75 -12.62
C MET A 62 16.72 -4.87 -13.59
N LEU A 63 16.67 -4.16 -14.72
CA LEU A 63 17.74 -4.15 -15.72
C LEU A 63 19.07 -3.67 -15.11
N LYS A 64 19.04 -2.57 -14.36
CA LYS A 64 20.24 -2.06 -13.67
C LYS A 64 20.74 -3.04 -12.60
N GLY A 65 19.85 -3.70 -11.87
CA GLY A 65 20.19 -4.74 -10.89
C GLY A 65 20.92 -5.93 -11.53
N SER A 66 20.43 -6.44 -12.66
CA SER A 66 21.08 -7.51 -13.42
C SER A 66 22.44 -7.09 -13.99
N LEU A 67 22.56 -5.86 -14.46
CA LEU A 67 23.83 -5.32 -14.98
C LEU A 67 24.87 -5.10 -13.87
N LYS A 68 24.44 -4.67 -12.68
CA LYS A 68 25.30 -4.53 -11.50
C LYS A 68 25.79 -5.90 -11.01
N LYS A 69 24.90 -6.89 -10.96
CA LYS A 69 25.23 -8.28 -10.61
C LYS A 69 26.21 -8.93 -11.60
N LYS A 70 26.10 -8.59 -12.90
CA LYS A 70 27.04 -9.06 -13.93
C LYS A 70 28.45 -8.48 -13.78
N ARG A 71 28.59 -7.25 -13.28
CA ARG A 71 29.90 -6.64 -13.01
C ARG A 71 30.61 -7.26 -11.80
N GLU A 72 29.86 -7.71 -10.78
CA GLU A 72 30.42 -8.36 -9.59
C GLU A 72 30.82 -9.83 -9.83
N SER A 73 30.30 -10.48 -10.88
CA SER A 73 30.62 -11.90 -11.18
C SER A 73 31.84 -12.10 -12.09
N THR A 74 32.53 -11.01 -12.47
CA THR A 74 33.68 -11.04 -13.41
C THR A 74 34.99 -10.57 -12.73
N THR A 75 35.07 -10.66 -11.40
CA THR A 75 36.29 -10.53 -10.59
C THR A 75 36.31 -11.69 -9.62
#